data_AF-A0A0C3EDW4-F1
#
_entry.id   AF-A0A0C3EDW4-F1
#
_cell.length_a   1.000
_cell.length_b   1.000
_cell.length_c   1.000
_cell.angle_alpha   90.00
_cell.angle_beta   90.00
_cell.angle_gamma   90.00
#
_symmetry.space_group_name_H-M   'P 1'
#
loop_
_entity.id
_entity.type
_entity.pdbx_description
1 polymer ?
#
loop_
_entity_poly.entity_id
_entity_poly.type
_entity_poly.pdbx_seq_one_letter_code
_entity_poly.pdbx_strand_id
1 'polypeptide(L)'
;RLQGMKCGEKDDVRRHLTTMMTMRKELAGMGSPVDDRDFAAMIMNSLPESYRTLLCTTTAALRASGKSVTPSTIVTVVFEE
;
A
#
# COMPACT_ATOMS: atom_id res chain seq x y z
N ARG A 1 14.73 4.58 0.24
CA ARG A 1 14.33 3.65 1.34
C ARG A 1 12.81 3.57 1.34
N LEU A 2 12.24 2.41 1.00
CA LEU A 2 10.81 2.27 0.67
C LEU A 2 9.88 2.61 1.86
N GLN A 3 10.32 2.30 3.09
CA GLN A 3 9.59 2.59 4.34
C GLN A 3 9.43 4.10 4.67
N GLY A 4 10.21 4.98 4.04
CA GLY A 4 10.18 6.43 4.33
C GLY A 4 9.32 7.24 3.36
N MET A 5 8.71 6.60 2.36
CA MET A 5 7.88 7.30 1.39
C MET A 5 6.55 7.71 2.01
N LYS A 6 6.13 8.94 1.75
CA LYS A 6 4.85 9.51 2.17
C LYS A 6 4.22 10.21 0.99
N CYS A 7 2.92 10.03 0.84
CA CYS A 7 2.08 10.66 -0.15
C CYS A 7 1.34 11.82 0.53
N GLY A 8 1.45 13.02 -0.03
CA GLY A 8 0.72 14.19 0.46
C GLY A 8 -0.77 14.11 0.11
N GLU A 9 -1.61 14.89 0.80
CA GLU A 9 -3.06 14.92 0.52
C GLU A 9 -3.40 15.44 -0.89
N LYS A 10 -2.51 16.24 -1.48
CA LYS A 10 -2.66 16.78 -2.83
C LYS A 10 -1.87 16.01 -3.89
N ASP A 11 -1.20 14.93 -3.48
CA ASP A 11 -0.35 14.14 -4.36
C ASP A 11 -1.18 13.06 -5.07
N ASP A 12 -0.71 12.66 -6.25
CA ASP A 12 -1.34 11.61 -7.04
C ASP A 12 -1.10 10.24 -6.40
N VAL A 13 -2.03 9.82 -5.53
CA VAL A 13 -1.93 8.55 -4.80
C VAL A 13 -1.70 7.36 -5.74
N ARG A 14 -2.37 7.33 -6.90
CA ARG A 14 -2.18 6.28 -7.92
C ARG A 14 -0.74 6.24 -8.46
N ARG A 15 -0.15 7.40 -8.72
CA ARG A 15 1.24 7.53 -9.18
C ARG A 15 2.21 7.13 -8.07
N HIS A 16 1.94 7.54 -6.84
CA HIS A 16 2.72 7.16 -5.66
C HIS A 16 2.74 5.63 -5.45
N LEU A 17 1.58 4.97 -5.48
CA LEU A 17 1.47 3.51 -5.37
C LEU A 17 2.21 2.78 -6.50
N THR A 18 2.08 3.28 -7.74
CA THR A 18 2.82 2.74 -8.89
C THR A 18 4.33 2.83 -8.66
N THR A 19 4.80 3.95 -8.11
CA THR A 19 6.22 4.16 -7.78
C THR A 19 6.70 3.19 -6.71
N MET A 20 5.92 3.01 -5.64
CA MET A 20 6.23 2.02 -4.60
C MET A 20 6.30 0.59 -5.13
N MET A 21 5.42 0.20 -6.06
CA MET A 21 5.45 -1.10 -6.71
C MET A 21 6.70 -1.30 -7.57
N THR A 22 7.11 -0.28 -8.33
CA THR A 22 8.35 -0.32 -9.11
C THR A 22 9.55 -0.51 -8.19
N MET A 23 9.66 0.28 -7.12
CA MET A 23 10.75 0.15 -6.15
C MET A 23 10.78 -1.22 -5.47
N ARG A 24 9.63 -1.83 -5.17
CA ARG A 24 9.57 -3.20 -4.64
C ARG A 24 10.16 -4.21 -5.63
N LYS A 25 9.85 -4.08 -6.92
CA LYS A 25 10.39 -4.95 -7.97
C LYS A 25 11.90 -4.77 -8.12
N GLU A 26 12.39 -3.54 -8.08
CA GLU A 26 13.82 -3.24 -8.12
C GLU A 26 14.55 -3.86 -6.93
N LEU A 27 14.03 -3.70 -5.71
CA LEU A 27 14.59 -4.32 -4.50
C LEU A 27 14.62 -5.85 -4.60
N ALA A 28 13.57 -6.47 -5.15
CA ALA A 28 13.54 -7.90 -5.41
C ALA A 28 14.62 -8.32 -6.42
N GLY A 29 14.81 -7.55 -7.49
CA GLY A 29 15.88 -7.77 -8.48
C GLY A 29 17.29 -7.63 -7.91
N MET A 30 17.46 -6.80 -6.88
CA MET A 30 18.73 -6.63 -6.15
C MET A 30 18.96 -7.69 -5.06
N GLY A 31 18.12 -8.73 -4.98
CA GLY A 31 18.24 -9.81 -3.99
C GLY A 31 17.69 -9.47 -2.61
N SER A 32 16.92 -8.37 -2.47
CA SER A 32 16.29 -7.94 -1.24
C SER A 32 14.76 -7.86 -1.39
N PRO A 33 14.07 -8.99 -1.63
CA PRO A 33 12.62 -9.00 -1.81
C PRO A 33 11.90 -8.51 -0.56
N VAL A 34 10.83 -7.73 -0.75
CA VAL A 34 9.94 -7.29 0.32
C VAL A 34 8.69 -8.18 0.31
N ASP A 35 8.37 -8.77 1.46
CA ASP A 35 7.17 -9.58 1.66
C ASP A 35 5.89 -8.75 1.47
N ASP A 36 4.81 -9.39 1.03
CA ASP A 36 3.54 -8.72 0.78
C ASP A 36 2.93 -8.09 2.04
N ARG A 37 3.07 -8.73 3.21
CA ARG A 37 2.57 -8.17 4.48
C ARG A 37 3.32 -6.89 4.84
N ASP A 38 4.65 -6.94 4.74
CA ASP A 38 5.51 -5.79 5.04
C ASP A 38 5.26 -4.66 4.05
N PHE A 39 5.16 -4.98 2.76
CA PHE A 39 4.87 -3.99 1.73
C PHE A 39 3.47 -3.38 1.87
N ALA A 40 2.46 -4.17 2.23
CA ALA A 40 1.13 -3.66 2.54
C ALA A 40 1.14 -2.68 3.72
N ALA A 41 1.88 -2.99 4.79
CA ALA A 41 2.07 -2.08 5.92
C ALA A 41 2.79 -0.79 5.51
N MET A 42 3.80 -0.88 4.64
CA MET A 42 4.50 0.29 4.09
C MET A 42 3.56 1.16 3.26
N ILE A 43 2.74 0.57 2.40
CA ILE A 43 1.74 1.30 1.61
C ILE A 43 0.76 2.02 2.54
N MET A 44 0.15 1.31 3.50
CA MET A 44 -0.82 1.89 4.43
C MET A 44 -0.24 3.07 5.22
N ASN A 45 1.04 2.98 5.61
CA ASN A 45 1.71 4.08 6.29
C ASN A 45 2.09 5.21 5.33
N SER A 46 2.28 4.94 4.05
CA SER A 46 2.65 5.95 3.05
C SER A 46 1.47 6.80 2.58
N LEU A 47 0.23 6.30 2.67
CA LEU A 47 -0.96 7.00 2.20
C LEU A 47 -1.32 8.20 3.10
N PRO A 48 -2.00 9.23 2.53
CA PRO A 48 -2.43 10.39 3.29
C PRO A 48 -3.55 10.05 4.29
N GLU A 49 -3.73 10.92 5.29
CA GLU A 49 -4.65 10.67 6.40
C GLU A 49 -6.10 10.51 5.95
N SER A 50 -6.50 11.20 4.89
CA SER A 50 -7.82 11.07 4.28
C SER A 50 -8.15 9.62 3.86
N TYR A 51 -7.16 8.80 3.52
CA TYR A 51 -7.34 7.39 3.16
C TYR A 51 -7.32 6.45 4.37
N ARG A 52 -6.96 6.91 5.58
CA ARG A 52 -6.89 6.06 6.78
C ARG A 52 -8.22 5.39 7.08
N THR A 53 -9.33 6.12 6.96
CA THR A 53 -10.67 5.58 7.20
C THR A 53 -10.99 4.45 6.23
N LEU A 54 -10.77 4.67 4.94
CA LEU A 54 -10.96 3.67 3.88
C LEU A 54 -10.11 2.43 4.14
N LEU A 55 -8.82 2.60 4.44
CA LEU A 55 -7.90 1.50 4.74
C LEU A 55 -8.30 0.72 5.99
N CYS A 56 -8.75 1.41 7.04
CA CYS A 56 -9.21 0.81 8.28
C CYS A 56 -10.45 -0.06 8.04
N THR A 57 -11.45 0.50 7.35
CA THR A 57 -12.68 -0.21 6.97
C THR A 57 -12.37 -1.43 6.10
N THR A 58 -11.52 -1.26 5.09
CA THR A 58 -11.10 -2.35 4.20
C THR A 58 -10.37 -3.45 4.96
N THR A 59 -9.44 -3.09 5.84
CA THR A 59 -8.70 -4.04 6.67
C THR A 59 -9.65 -4.78 7.62
N ALA A 60 -10.60 -4.08 8.23
CA ALA A 60 -11.61 -4.69 9.09
C ALA A 60 -12.51 -5.66 8.31
N ALA A 61 -12.97 -5.28 7.12
CA ALA A 61 -13.80 -6.12 6.25
C ALA A 61 -13.05 -7.38 5.78
N LEU A 62 -11.77 -7.24 5.41
CA LEU A 62 -10.91 -8.38 5.05
C LEU A 62 -10.73 -9.33 6.22
N ARG A 63 -10.44 -8.79 7.43
CA ARG A 63 -10.31 -9.60 8.65
C ARG A 63 -11.62 -10.33 9.00
N ALA A 64 -12.76 -9.65 8.90
CA ALA A 64 -14.07 -10.26 9.13
C ALA A 64 -14.37 -11.39 8.13
N SER A 65 -13.84 -11.30 6.90
CA SER A 65 -13.93 -12.34 5.87
C SER A 65 -12.84 -13.42 5.97
N GLY A 66 -11.96 -13.37 6.97
CA GLY A 66 -10.82 -14.29 7.10
C GLY A 66 -9.73 -14.11 6.03
N LYS A 67 -9.76 -13.00 5.28
CA LYS A 67 -8.78 -12.67 4.23
C LYS A 67 -7.64 -11.83 4.81
N SER A 68 -6.44 -12.03 4.28
CA SER A 68 -5.29 -11.20 4.64
C SER A 68 -5.26 -9.91 3.82
N VAL A 69 -4.74 -8.84 4.41
CA VAL A 69 -4.46 -7.59 3.69
C VAL A 69 -3.29 -7.84 2.75
N THR A 70 -3.55 -7.69 1.46
CA THR A 70 -2.53 -7.78 0.41
C THR A 70 -2.34 -6.41 -0.24
N PRO A 71 -1.15 -6.10 -0.76
CA PRO A 71 -0.91 -4.85 -1.46
C PRO A 71 -1.80 -4.69 -2.69
N SER A 72 -2.15 -5.80 -3.35
CA SER A 72 -3.09 -5.83 -4.48
C SER A 72 -4.46 -5.30 -4.08
N THR A 73 -4.99 -5.77 -2.94
CA THR A 73 -6.30 -5.30 -2.45
C THR A 73 -6.28 -3.82 -2.08
N ILE A 74 -5.19 -3.33 -1.47
CA ILE A 74 -5.06 -1.91 -1.13
C ILE A 74 -5.04 -1.07 -2.40
N VAL A 75 -4.27 -1.47 -3.41
CA VAL A 75 -4.20 -0.75 -4.69
C VAL A 75 -5.56 -0.75 -5.37
N THR A 76 -6.27 -1.88 -5.42
CA THR A 76 -7.61 -1.95 -5.99
C THR A 76 -8.57 -0.98 -5.31
N VAL A 77 -8.67 -1.01 -3.99
CA VAL A 77 -9.59 -0.13 -3.24
C VAL A 77 -9.25 1.35 -3.42
N VAL A 78 -7.97 1.70 -3.45
CA VAL A 78 -7.53 3.10 -3.70
C VAL A 78 -7.77 3.53 -5.14
N PHE A 79 -7.82 2.61 -6.10
CA PHE A 79 -8.15 2.92 -7.48
C PHE A 79 -9.66 2.97 -7.73
N GLU A 80 -10.47 2.34 -6.88
CA GLU A 80 -11.94 2.34 -6.96
C GLU A 80 -12.59 3.56 -6.31
N GLU A 81 -11.90 4.24 -5.36
CA GLU A 81 -12.26 5.60 -4.90
C GLU A 81 -11.91 6.68 -5.94
#